data_AF-A0A7C7JUS8-F1
#
_entry.id   AF-A0A7C7JUS8-F1
#
_cell.length_a   1.000
_cell.length_b   1.000
_cell.length_c   1.000
_cell.angle_alpha   90.00
_cell.angle_beta   90.00
_cell.angle_gamma   90.00
#
_symmetry.space_group_name_H-M   'P 1'
#
loop_
_entity.id
_entity.type
_entity.pdbx_description
1 polymer ?
#
loop_
_entity_poly.entity_id
_entity_poly.type
_entity_poly.pdbx_seq_one_letter_code
_entity_poly.pdbx_strand_id
1 'polypeptide(L)'
;MTLDLDNEAILKQLGYSNVNNALLNQVSAIRENTNKFEAIEKHIFDLHHELAKVNGFVALSNKKNYLKIKHHDTGNRVQNEEFHEIVKHWAERYKIAVEKVNENAYYILGLNH
;
A
#
# COMPACT_ATOMS: atom_id res chain seq x y z
N MET A 1 -19.83 0.75 14.33
CA MET A 1 -20.57 0.80 13.04
C MET A 1 -19.88 1.68 11.99
N THR A 2 -19.23 2.79 12.33
CA THR A 2 -18.50 3.63 11.35
C THR A 2 -17.14 3.03 10.92
N LEU A 3 -16.35 2.52 11.88
CA LEU A 3 -15.00 2.02 11.60
C LEU A 3 -14.97 0.83 10.62
N ASP A 4 -15.90 -0.11 10.74
CA ASP A 4 -15.96 -1.26 9.82
C ASP A 4 -16.33 -0.86 8.40
N LEU A 5 -17.20 0.15 8.23
CA LEU A 5 -17.55 0.70 6.93
C LEU A 5 -16.35 1.40 6.27
N ASP A 6 -15.57 2.14 7.05
CA ASP A 6 -14.35 2.80 6.58
C ASP A 6 -13.30 1.74 6.16
N ASN A 7 -13.09 0.72 6.98
CA ASN A 7 -12.16 -0.37 6.68
C ASN A 7 -12.60 -1.20 5.47
N GLU A 8 -13.90 -1.44 5.31
CA GLU A 8 -14.46 -2.08 4.12
C GLU A 8 -14.22 -1.23 2.87
N ALA A 9 -14.37 0.09 2.95
CA ALA A 9 -14.08 1.01 1.85
C ALA A 9 -12.61 0.95 1.43
N ILE A 10 -11.67 0.94 2.39
CA ILE A 10 -10.24 0.75 2.14
C ILE A 10 -9.98 -0.55 1.38
N LEU A 11 -10.56 -1.66 1.85
CA LEU A 11 -10.40 -2.97 1.20
C LEU A 11 -10.89 -2.95 -0.24
N LYS A 12 -12.06 -2.36 -0.50
CA LYS A 12 -12.61 -2.25 -1.86
C LYS A 12 -11.75 -1.38 -2.78
N GLN A 13 -11.24 -0.25 -2.28
CA GLN A 13 -10.33 0.62 -3.04
C GLN A 13 -9.01 -0.07 -3.40
N LEU A 14 -8.56 -1.02 -2.58
CA LEU A 14 -7.40 -1.89 -2.86
C LEU A 14 -7.75 -3.13 -3.70
N GLY A 15 -9.00 -3.29 -4.14
CA GLY A 15 -9.45 -4.37 -5.01
C GLY A 15 -9.90 -5.67 -4.31
N TYR A 16 -10.07 -5.67 -2.98
CA TYR A 16 -10.55 -6.85 -2.26
C TYR A 16 -12.06 -7.01 -2.42
N SER A 17 -12.50 -8.11 -3.02
CA SER A 17 -13.93 -8.39 -3.27
C SER A 17 -14.62 -9.14 -2.11
N ASN A 18 -13.87 -9.94 -1.35
CA ASN A 18 -14.40 -10.79 -0.27
C ASN A 18 -14.02 -10.23 1.10
N VAL A 19 -14.75 -9.22 1.56
CA VAL A 19 -14.52 -8.58 2.87
C VAL A 19 -15.05 -9.48 4.00
N ASN A 20 -14.24 -9.66 5.04
CA ASN A 20 -14.59 -10.43 6.23
C ASN A 20 -13.93 -9.82 7.48
N ASN A 21 -14.35 -10.29 8.67
CA ASN A 21 -13.89 -9.74 9.95
C ASN A 21 -12.37 -9.82 10.13
N ALA A 22 -11.70 -10.84 9.59
CA ALA A 22 -10.24 -10.96 9.70
C ALA A 22 -9.54 -9.85 8.90
N LEU A 23 -10.02 -9.56 7.69
CA LEU A 23 -9.50 -8.46 6.86
C LEU A 23 -9.80 -7.10 7.48
N LEU A 24 -11.00 -6.90 8.02
CA LEU A 24 -11.37 -5.65 8.70
C LEU A 24 -10.46 -5.39 9.90
N ASN A 25 -10.22 -6.41 10.74
CA ASN A 25 -9.32 -6.31 11.88
C ASN A 25 -7.86 -6.06 11.44
N GLN A 26 -7.43 -6.69 10.34
CA GLN A 26 -6.10 -6.46 9.79
C GLN A 26 -5.92 -5.01 9.31
N VAL A 27 -6.93 -4.43 8.66
CA VAL A 27 -6.90 -3.02 8.27
C VAL A 27 -6.86 -2.11 9.49
N SER A 28 -7.67 -2.35 10.52
CA SER A 28 -7.59 -1.60 11.79
C SER A 28 -6.17 -1.61 12.36
N ALA A 29 -5.56 -2.79 12.49
CA ALA A 29 -4.20 -2.92 13.02
C ALA A 29 -3.15 -2.22 12.15
N ILE A 30 -3.33 -2.22 10.82
CA ILE A 30 -2.46 -1.50 9.88
C ILE A 30 -2.60 0.02 10.05
N ARG A 31 -3.82 0.53 10.16
CA ARG A 31 -4.09 1.96 10.34
C ARG A 31 -3.45 2.48 11.63
N GLU A 32 -3.63 1.75 12.72
CA GLU A 32 -3.05 2.09 14.03
C GLU A 32 -1.52 2.07 14.02
N ASN A 33 -0.92 1.16 13.25
CA ASN A 33 0.54 0.99 13.19
C ASN A 33 1.23 1.88 12.14
N THR A 34 0.48 2.52 11.24
CA THR A 34 1.01 3.36 10.17
C THR A 34 0.93 4.83 10.57
N ASN A 35 2.07 5.54 10.57
CA ASN A 35 2.12 6.92 11.04
C ASN A 35 1.25 7.86 10.19
N LYS A 36 0.24 8.48 10.82
CA LYS A 36 -0.71 9.40 10.17
C LYS A 36 -1.41 8.81 8.94
N PHE A 37 -1.89 7.57 9.05
CA PHE A 37 -2.57 6.86 7.95
C PHE A 37 -3.65 7.69 7.26
N GLU A 38 -4.55 8.32 8.03
CA GLU A 38 -5.68 9.09 7.50
C GLU A 38 -5.23 10.28 6.62
N ALA A 39 -4.02 10.82 6.86
CA ALA A 39 -3.47 11.92 6.07
C ALA A 39 -2.90 11.46 4.72
N ILE A 40 -2.58 10.17 4.58
CA ILE A 40 -1.90 9.62 3.39
C ILE A 40 -2.75 8.61 2.64
N GLU A 41 -3.89 8.18 3.18
CA GLU A 41 -4.78 7.17 2.62
C GLU A 41 -5.11 7.45 1.15
N LYS A 42 -5.52 8.67 0.82
CA LYS A 42 -5.81 9.07 -0.56
C LYS A 42 -4.61 8.88 -1.49
N HIS A 43 -3.41 9.26 -1.05
CA HIS A 43 -2.19 9.12 -1.84
C HIS A 43 -1.79 7.65 -2.02
N ILE A 44 -2.15 6.78 -1.09
CA ILE A 44 -1.95 5.33 -1.22
C ILE A 44 -2.87 4.75 -2.30
N PHE A 45 -4.12 5.20 -2.39
CA PHE A 45 -5.03 4.77 -3.46
C PHE A 45 -4.61 5.28 -4.83
N ASP A 46 -4.17 6.55 -4.90
CA ASP A 46 -3.61 7.12 -6.13
C ASP A 46 -2.41 6.29 -6.61
N LEU A 47 -1.51 5.92 -5.68
CA LEU A 47 -0.37 5.02 -5.97
C LEU A 47 -0.84 3.64 -6.43
N HIS A 48 -1.81 3.01 -5.75
CA HIS A 48 -2.32 1.69 -6.14
C HIS A 48 -2.81 1.69 -7.59
N HIS A 49 -3.50 2.74 -8.02
CA HIS A 49 -3.96 2.89 -9.39
C HIS A 49 -2.80 3.14 -10.37
N GLU A 50 -1.83 3.97 -10.00
CA GLU A 50 -0.66 4.25 -10.83
C GLU A 50 0.20 3.00 -11.08
N LEU A 51 0.43 2.21 -10.03
CA LEU A 51 1.23 0.99 -10.08
C LEU A 51 0.62 -0.09 -10.99
N ALA A 52 -0.70 -0.09 -11.20
CA ALA A 52 -1.37 -1.08 -12.05
C ALA A 52 -0.82 -1.08 -13.49
N LYS A 53 -0.29 0.06 -13.96
CA LYS A 53 0.33 0.20 -15.29
C LYS A 53 1.61 -0.61 -15.46
N VAL A 54 2.29 -0.90 -14.35
CA VAL A 54 3.57 -1.64 -14.29
C VAL A 54 3.42 -2.98 -13.57
N ASN A 55 2.21 -3.56 -13.55
CA ASN A 55 1.89 -4.80 -12.82
C ASN A 55 2.20 -4.73 -11.31
N GLY A 56 2.19 -3.52 -10.76
CA GLY A 56 2.32 -3.24 -9.34
C GLY A 56 0.97 -3.00 -8.66
N PHE A 57 0.95 -3.13 -7.34
CA PHE A 57 -0.22 -2.89 -6.52
C PHE A 57 0.14 -2.70 -5.05
N VAL A 58 -0.77 -2.10 -4.28
CA VAL A 58 -0.72 -2.04 -2.81
C VAL A 58 -1.62 -3.14 -2.24
N ALA A 59 -1.13 -3.89 -1.26
CA ALA A 59 -1.86 -4.96 -0.59
C ALA A 59 -1.58 -5.02 0.92
N LEU A 60 -2.42 -5.72 1.67
CA LEU A 60 -2.17 -6.03 3.07
C LEU A 60 -0.93 -6.94 3.21
N SER A 61 -0.14 -6.71 4.25
CA SER A 61 0.98 -7.58 4.61
C SER A 61 0.51 -8.71 5.53
N ASN A 62 0.89 -9.95 5.21
CA ASN A 62 0.58 -11.12 6.03
C ASN A 62 1.55 -11.31 7.22
N LYS A 63 2.61 -10.51 7.32
CA LYS A 63 3.70 -10.70 8.32
C LYS A 63 3.84 -9.55 9.32
N LYS A 64 3.48 -8.34 8.91
CA LYS A 64 3.60 -7.10 9.69
C LYS A 64 2.33 -6.30 9.45
N ASN A 65 1.93 -5.48 10.42
CA ASN A 65 0.76 -4.60 10.30
C ASN A 65 1.10 -3.34 9.47
N TYR A 66 1.45 -3.53 8.20
CA TYR A 66 1.65 -2.44 7.23
C TYR A 66 0.97 -2.77 5.91
N LEU A 67 0.62 -1.73 5.15
CA LEU A 67 0.42 -1.88 3.72
C LEU A 67 1.75 -2.17 3.03
N LYS A 68 1.71 -3.03 2.01
CA LYS A 68 2.87 -3.46 1.26
C LYS A 68 2.66 -3.15 -0.22
N ILE A 69 3.54 -2.32 -0.77
CA ILE A 69 3.66 -2.07 -2.20
C ILE A 69 4.39 -3.28 -2.80
N LYS A 70 3.88 -3.85 -3.87
CA LYS A 70 4.45 -5.03 -4.54
C LYS A 70 4.30 -4.91 -6.04
N HIS A 71 5.13 -5.61 -6.79
CA HIS A 71 4.86 -5.95 -8.19
C HIS A 71 5.08 -7.43 -8.45
N HIS A 72 4.58 -7.90 -9.59
CA HIS A 72 4.97 -9.20 -10.11
C HIS A 72 6.24 -9.02 -10.94
N ASP A 73 7.33 -9.65 -10.50
CA ASP A 73 8.56 -9.64 -11.30
C ASP A 73 8.32 -10.46 -12.57
N THR A 74 8.29 -9.76 -13.69
CA THR A 74 8.08 -10.36 -15.02
C THR A 74 9.41 -10.71 -15.70
N GLY A 75 10.56 -10.46 -15.05
CA GLY A 75 11.88 -10.51 -15.67
C GLY A 75 12.15 -9.34 -16.63
N ASN A 76 11.19 -8.43 -16.80
CA ASN A 76 11.36 -7.22 -17.60
C ASN A 76 12.04 -6.13 -16.77
N ARG A 77 13.33 -5.92 -17.05
CA ARG A 77 14.13 -4.91 -16.35
C ARG A 77 13.54 -3.50 -16.40
N VAL A 78 12.98 -3.10 -17.53
CA VAL A 78 12.43 -1.74 -17.69
C VAL A 78 11.21 -1.54 -16.81
N GLN A 79 10.28 -2.50 -16.78
CA GLN A 79 9.11 -2.44 -15.88
C GLN A 79 9.54 -2.46 -14.41
N ASN A 80 10.56 -3.25 -14.07
CA ASN A 80 11.06 -3.31 -12.70
C ASN A 80 11.69 -1.97 -12.28
N GLU A 81 12.48 -1.35 -13.15
CA GLU A 81 13.06 -0.02 -12.91
C GLU A 81 11.96 1.05 -12.78
N GLU A 82 10.96 1.04 -13.67
CA GLU A 82 9.82 1.96 -13.64
C GLU A 82 8.98 1.82 -12.36
N PHE A 83 8.74 0.60 -11.88
CA PHE A 83 8.09 0.36 -10.58
C PHE A 83 8.84 1.04 -9.44
N HIS A 84 10.16 0.89 -9.38
CA HIS A 84 10.98 1.51 -8.34
C HIS A 84 10.99 3.03 -8.43
N GLU A 85 11.01 3.59 -9.64
CA GLU A 85 10.93 5.03 -9.86
C GLU A 85 9.58 5.59 -9.41
N ILE A 86 8.47 4.96 -9.75
CA ILE A 86 7.12 5.36 -9.30
C ILE A 86 7.07 5.38 -7.77
N VAL A 87 7.48 4.30 -7.11
CA VAL A 87 7.45 4.20 -5.64
C VAL A 87 8.33 5.28 -5.00
N LYS A 88 9.53 5.50 -5.53
CA LYS A 88 10.46 6.52 -5.04
C LYS A 88 9.88 7.92 -5.18
N HIS A 89 9.44 8.29 -6.39
CA HIS A 89 8.88 9.62 -6.65
C HIS A 89 7.63 9.89 -5.84
N TRP A 90 6.75 8.91 -5.70
CA TRP A 90 5.57 9.01 -4.84
C TRP A 90 5.96 9.25 -3.36
N ALA A 91 6.88 8.44 -2.83
CA ALA A 91 7.33 8.54 -1.45
C ALA A 91 7.98 9.90 -1.17
N GLU A 92 8.83 10.39 -2.08
CA GLU A 92 9.47 11.71 -1.98
C GLU A 92 8.44 12.84 -2.06
N ARG A 93 7.53 12.80 -3.03
CA ARG A 93 6.51 13.83 -3.27
C ARG A 93 5.59 14.04 -2.07
N TYR A 94 5.11 12.95 -1.49
CA TYR A 94 4.17 12.99 -0.37
C TYR A 94 4.85 12.88 1.00
N LYS A 95 6.19 12.84 1.01
CA LYS A 95 7.02 12.66 2.22
C LYS A 95 6.59 11.44 3.03
N ILE A 96 6.42 10.31 2.36
CA ILE A 96 6.01 9.04 2.98
C ILE A 96 7.24 8.17 3.19
N ALA A 97 7.40 7.67 4.41
CA ALA A 97 8.39 6.70 4.80
C ALA A 97 8.04 5.33 4.20
N VAL A 98 8.99 4.72 3.48
CA VAL A 98 8.89 3.35 2.98
C VAL A 98 10.09 2.51 3.40
N GLU A 99 9.87 1.24 3.75
CA GLU A 99 10.93 0.27 4.09
C GLU A 99 11.02 -0.79 2.98
N LYS A 100 12.18 -0.93 2.33
CA LYS A 100 12.40 -2.00 1.35
C LYS A 100 12.35 -3.35 2.05
N VAL A 101 11.46 -4.23 1.59
CA VAL A 101 11.31 -5.60 2.14
C VAL A 101 12.15 -6.58 1.36
N ASN A 102 12.15 -6.43 0.04
CA ASN A 102 12.97 -7.17 -0.91
C ASN A 102 13.01 -6.40 -2.24
N GLU A 103 13.61 -6.98 -3.28
CA GLU A 103 13.69 -6.36 -4.62
C GLU A 103 12.33 -6.00 -5.22
N ASN A 104 11.25 -6.64 -4.79
CA ASN A 104 9.95 -6.51 -5.44
C ASN A 104 8.89 -5.85 -4.55
N ALA A 105 9.29 -5.34 -3.38
CA ALA A 105 8.31 -4.83 -2.43
C ALA A 105 8.84 -3.90 -1.34
N TYR A 106 7.94 -3.04 -0.87
CA TYR A 106 8.15 -2.05 0.19
C TYR A 106 7.00 -2.07 1.20
N TYR A 107 7.29 -1.83 2.48
CA TYR A 107 6.27 -1.46 3.47
C TYR A 107 6.06 0.05 3.46
N ILE A 108 4.80 0.49 3.64
CA ILE A 108 4.44 1.89 3.86
C ILE A 108 4.40 2.11 5.37
N LEU A 109 5.31 2.94 5.90
CA LEU A 109 5.43 3.18 7.34
C LEU A 109 4.63 4.39 7.83
N GLY A 110 4.27 5.31 6.91
CA GLY A 110 3.50 6.51 7.20
C GLY A 110 4.21 7.80 6.79
N LEU A 111 3.78 8.97 7.26
CA LEU A 111 4.48 10.23 6.96
C LEU A 111 5.89 10.25 7.59
N ASN A 112 6.87 10.74 6.83
CA ASN A 112 8.18 11.12 7.33
C ASN A 112 8.01 12.20 8.39
N HIS A 113 8.73 12.03 9.50
CA HIS A 113 8.84 13.03 10.56
C HIS A 113 9.79 14.17 10.16
#